data_AF-A0A8T7EUF6-F1
#
_entry.id   AF-A0A8T7EUF6-F1
#
_cell.length_a   1.000
_cell.length_b   1.000
_cell.length_c   1.000
_cell.angle_alpha   90.00
_cell.angle_beta   90.00
_cell.angle_gamma   90.00
#
_symmetry.space_group_name_H-M   'P 1'
#
loop_
_entity.id
_entity.type
_entity.pdbx_description
1 polymer ?
#
loop_
_entity_poly.entity_id
_entity_poly.type
_entity_poly.pdbx_seq_one_letter_code
_entity_poly.pdbx_strand_id
1 'polypeptide(L)'
;MNHYGQRLDGSVGKSFAYGAMGGLFIVQGNADTRACIRLSGADVIFGGEISEPLRDDLGGLATRANLKGYACEYMTSGRVVILGDPGPWLGAGMTGGVIYQRIQPEFGLTAEAIKRRLAAGTIVEVQPMDEYGVEDVRELLGHYIQVLENNNQAEATENLYPLLANPLVHFVKIAPRLKH
;
A
#
# COMPACT_ATOMS: atom_id res chain seq x y z
N MET A 1 21.80 4.85 2.18
CA MET A 1 22.85 4.73 1.14
C MET A 1 23.79 3.62 1.59
N ASN A 2 24.05 2.61 0.77
CA ASN A 2 25.00 1.55 1.12
C ASN A 2 26.44 2.04 0.97
N HIS A 3 27.37 1.16 1.35
CA HIS A 3 28.81 1.36 1.18
C HIS A 3 29.25 1.54 -0.28
N TYR A 4 28.37 1.31 -1.26
CA TYR A 4 28.59 1.55 -2.68
C TYR A 4 27.95 2.85 -3.21
N GLY A 5 27.46 3.73 -2.33
CA GLY A 5 26.82 4.98 -2.75
C GLY A 5 25.42 4.82 -3.36
N GLN A 6 24.91 3.59 -3.44
CA GLN A 6 23.55 3.33 -3.91
C GLN A 6 22.56 3.64 -2.78
N ARG A 7 21.51 4.40 -3.08
CA ARG A 7 20.39 4.58 -2.16
C ARG A 7 19.61 3.27 -2.08
N LEU A 8 19.97 2.43 -1.12
CA LEU A 8 19.15 1.28 -0.71
C LEU A 8 17.84 1.79 -0.11
N ASP A 9 16.75 1.19 -0.55
CA ASP A 9 15.35 1.44 -0.22
C ASP A 9 15.11 1.86 1.25
N GLY A 10 14.31 2.91 1.45
CA GLY A 10 13.92 3.37 2.78
C GLY A 10 12.79 2.52 3.36
N SER A 11 13.07 1.74 4.41
CA SER A 11 12.04 0.97 5.13
C SER A 11 11.81 1.52 6.54
N VAL A 12 10.59 1.35 7.06
CA VAL A 12 10.19 1.82 8.39
C VAL A 12 9.87 0.65 9.33
N GLY A 13 9.98 0.90 10.63
CA GLY A 13 9.73 -0.09 11.67
C GLY A 13 8.25 -0.37 11.93
N LYS A 14 8.00 -1.08 13.04
CA LYS A 14 6.65 -1.47 13.46
C LYS A 14 5.78 -0.26 13.78
N SER A 15 4.49 -0.38 13.50
CA SER A 15 3.49 0.62 13.87
C SER A 15 3.73 2.02 13.26
N PHE A 16 4.38 2.09 12.09
CA PHE A 16 4.55 3.36 11.38
C PHE A 16 3.19 4.03 11.14
N ALA A 17 3.14 5.35 11.31
CA ALA A 17 1.92 6.17 11.24
C ALA A 17 0.80 5.75 12.22
N TYR A 18 1.15 5.18 13.38
CA TYR A 18 0.16 4.84 14.42
C TYR A 18 -0.64 6.08 14.82
N GLY A 19 -1.96 6.03 14.60
CA GLY A 19 -2.90 7.00 15.13
C GLY A 19 -2.81 8.37 14.46
N ALA A 20 -2.09 8.47 13.34
CA ALA A 20 -1.94 9.73 12.62
C ALA A 20 -3.33 10.23 12.16
N MET A 21 -3.59 11.51 12.46
CA MET A 21 -4.88 12.18 12.23
C MET A 21 -4.86 13.09 11.00
N GLY A 22 -3.69 13.29 10.39
CA GLY A 22 -3.48 14.15 9.24
C GLY A 22 -2.01 14.18 8.81
N GLY A 23 -1.75 14.80 7.67
CA GLY A 23 -0.42 14.86 7.05
C GLY A 23 -0.19 13.77 6.01
N LEU A 24 0.90 13.92 5.25
CA LEU A 24 1.33 13.02 4.19
C LEU A 24 2.62 12.31 4.61
N PHE A 25 2.61 10.98 4.59
CA PHE A 25 3.75 10.14 4.89
C PHE A 25 4.14 9.32 3.65
N ILE A 26 5.37 9.47 3.19
CA ILE A 26 5.90 8.73 2.03
C ILE A 26 7.04 7.84 2.50
N VAL A 27 6.91 6.54 2.25
CA VAL A 27 7.93 5.52 2.52
C VAL A 27 8.32 4.90 1.19
N GLN A 28 9.55 5.13 0.71
CA GLN A 28 9.99 4.61 -0.60
C GLN A 28 10.02 3.07 -0.65
N GLY A 29 10.24 2.41 0.48
CA GLY A 29 10.34 0.95 0.60
C GLY A 29 9.24 0.35 1.46
N ASN A 30 9.66 -0.51 2.39
CA ASN A 30 8.79 -1.45 3.10
C ASN A 30 8.43 -0.97 4.51
N ALA A 31 7.50 -1.67 5.17
CA ALA A 31 7.24 -1.47 6.59
C ALA A 31 7.12 -2.80 7.33
N ASP A 32 7.50 -2.80 8.60
CA ASP A 32 7.25 -3.94 9.49
C ASP A 32 5.75 -4.03 9.86
N THR A 33 5.40 -4.92 10.80
CA THR A 33 4.02 -5.18 11.20
C THR A 33 3.30 -3.92 11.66
N ARG A 34 1.98 -3.88 11.46
CA ARG A 34 1.07 -2.82 11.96
C ARG A 34 1.29 -1.43 11.37
N ALA A 35 1.85 -1.35 10.17
CA ALA A 35 1.81 -0.11 9.40
C ALA A 35 0.38 0.47 9.36
N CYS A 36 0.23 1.75 9.67
CA CYS A 36 -1.05 2.46 9.72
C CYS A 36 -2.06 1.90 10.74
N ILE A 37 -1.61 1.28 11.83
CA ILE A 37 -2.51 0.89 12.92
C ILE A 37 -3.26 2.12 13.47
N ARG A 38 -4.57 2.01 13.61
CA ARG A 38 -5.46 3.08 14.09
C ARG A 38 -5.36 4.39 13.30
N LEU A 39 -4.95 4.33 12.03
CA LEU A 39 -4.91 5.51 11.16
C LEU A 39 -6.28 6.19 11.13
N SER A 40 -6.31 7.50 11.31
CA SER A 40 -7.54 8.25 11.59
C SER A 40 -7.61 9.59 10.83
N GLY A 41 -6.93 9.71 9.69
CA GLY A 41 -7.07 10.89 8.81
C GLY A 41 -5.84 11.33 8.05
N ALA A 42 -4.70 10.63 8.16
CA ALA A 42 -3.52 10.91 7.36
C ALA A 42 -3.50 10.15 6.03
N ASP A 43 -2.66 10.62 5.11
CA ASP A 43 -2.34 9.97 3.86
C ASP A 43 -0.99 9.28 3.95
N VAL A 44 -0.92 8.01 3.52
CA VAL A 44 0.31 7.22 3.62
C VAL A 44 0.59 6.49 2.31
N ILE A 45 1.83 6.54 1.83
CA ILE A 45 2.27 5.90 0.59
C ILE A 45 3.42 4.96 0.92
N PHE A 46 3.25 3.67 0.62
CA PHE A 46 4.31 2.66 0.65
C PHE A 46 4.72 2.31 -0.78
N GLY A 47 5.91 2.77 -1.15
CA GLY A 47 6.49 2.65 -2.48
C GLY A 47 7.19 1.33 -2.75
N GLY A 48 7.41 0.49 -1.73
CA GLY A 48 8.04 -0.81 -1.91
C GLY A 48 7.20 -1.73 -2.80
N GLU A 49 7.80 -2.22 -3.89
CA GLU A 49 7.17 -3.14 -4.86
C GLU A 49 7.62 -4.59 -4.61
N ILE A 50 6.88 -5.55 -5.17
CA ILE A 50 7.34 -6.95 -5.20
C ILE A 50 8.41 -7.09 -6.29
N SER A 51 9.47 -7.84 -5.99
CA SER A 51 10.57 -8.10 -6.93
C SER A 51 10.63 -9.55 -7.40
N GLU A 52 9.84 -10.43 -6.78
CA GLU A 52 9.74 -11.84 -7.10
C GLU A 52 8.28 -12.31 -7.09
N PRO A 53 7.93 -13.36 -7.87
CA PRO A 53 6.59 -13.90 -7.87
C PRO A 53 6.14 -14.35 -6.48
N LEU A 54 4.86 -14.17 -6.18
CA LEU A 54 4.26 -14.64 -4.93
C LEU A 54 4.41 -16.16 -4.77
N ARG A 55 4.83 -16.56 -3.57
CA ARG A 55 4.97 -17.96 -3.16
C ARG A 55 4.12 -18.25 -1.93
N ASP A 56 2.80 -18.10 -2.07
CA ASP A 56 1.84 -18.36 -1.00
C ASP A 56 1.93 -19.83 -0.50
N ASP A 57 2.34 -20.75 -1.37
CA ASP A 57 2.54 -22.19 -1.10
C ASP A 57 3.59 -22.48 -0.03
N LEU A 58 4.58 -21.60 0.15
CA LEU A 58 5.65 -21.77 1.13
C LEU A 58 5.23 -21.40 2.57
N GLY A 59 4.03 -20.85 2.76
CA GLY A 59 3.58 -20.33 4.07
C GLY A 59 4.40 -19.13 4.55
N GLY A 60 4.14 -18.62 5.76
CA GLY A 60 4.91 -17.50 6.32
C GLY A 60 4.83 -16.19 5.52
N LEU A 61 3.65 -15.88 4.95
CA LEU A 61 3.40 -14.70 4.09
C LEU A 61 4.03 -13.40 4.62
N ALA A 62 3.89 -13.16 5.93
CA ALA A 62 4.41 -11.97 6.60
C ALA A 62 5.90 -11.75 6.35
N THR A 63 6.74 -12.80 6.30
CA THR A 63 8.20 -12.61 6.21
C THR A 63 8.64 -12.13 4.83
N ARG A 64 7.86 -12.41 3.78
CA ARG A 64 8.18 -12.05 2.39
C ARG A 64 7.41 -10.82 1.87
N ALA A 65 6.30 -10.46 2.50
CA ALA A 65 5.51 -9.30 2.09
C ALA A 65 6.26 -7.96 2.28
N ASN A 66 5.88 -6.95 1.51
CA ASN A 66 6.41 -5.58 1.64
C ASN A 66 5.96 -4.93 2.95
N LEU A 67 4.70 -5.16 3.36
CA LEU A 67 4.23 -4.86 4.71
C LEU A 67 4.11 -6.17 5.50
N LYS A 68 4.75 -6.26 6.67
CA LYS A 68 4.90 -7.55 7.38
C LYS A 68 3.62 -8.06 8.10
N GLY A 69 2.46 -7.50 7.77
CA GLY A 69 1.14 -7.94 8.24
C GLY A 69 0.48 -7.00 9.25
N TYR A 70 -0.83 -7.17 9.42
CA TYR A 70 -1.71 -6.27 10.19
C TYR A 70 -1.68 -4.81 9.69
N ALA A 71 -1.41 -4.59 8.40
CA ALA A 71 -1.48 -3.26 7.83
C ALA A 71 -2.91 -2.71 7.95
N CYS A 72 -3.03 -1.43 8.31
CA CYS A 72 -4.28 -0.71 8.52
C CYS A 72 -5.22 -1.35 9.57
N GLU A 73 -4.66 -2.09 10.54
CA GLU A 73 -5.42 -2.62 11.67
C GLU A 73 -6.12 -1.47 12.44
N TYR A 74 -7.42 -1.59 12.73
CA TYR A 74 -8.24 -0.57 13.38
C TYR A 74 -8.27 0.82 12.71
N MET A 75 -7.94 0.91 11.42
CA MET A 75 -8.04 2.16 10.66
C MET A 75 -9.50 2.66 10.61
N THR A 76 -9.70 3.96 10.88
CA THR A 76 -11.03 4.60 10.93
C THR A 76 -11.21 5.70 9.89
N SER A 77 -10.12 6.28 9.38
CA SER A 77 -10.12 7.30 8.32
C SER A 77 -8.71 7.46 7.71
N GLY A 78 -8.60 8.19 6.61
CA GLY A 78 -7.37 8.42 5.85
C GLY A 78 -7.29 7.58 4.56
N ARG A 79 -6.21 7.79 3.79
CA ARG A 79 -5.94 7.10 2.53
C ARG A 79 -4.58 6.42 2.59
N VAL A 80 -4.48 5.18 2.12
CA VAL A 80 -3.21 4.45 2.09
C VAL A 80 -2.97 3.86 0.71
N VAL A 81 -1.85 4.21 0.07
CA VAL A 81 -1.40 3.58 -1.18
C VAL A 81 -0.34 2.53 -0.85
N ILE A 82 -0.50 1.32 -1.39
CA ILE A 82 0.45 0.20 -1.22
C ILE A 82 0.83 -0.31 -2.61
N LEU A 83 2.11 -0.16 -2.98
CA LEU A 83 2.62 -0.60 -4.29
C LEU A 83 3.07 -2.08 -4.32
N GLY A 84 3.30 -2.68 -3.16
CA GLY A 84 3.76 -4.07 -3.02
C GLY A 84 2.75 -4.98 -2.31
N ASP A 85 3.22 -6.12 -1.80
CA ASP A 85 2.39 -7.05 -1.03
C ASP A 85 2.03 -6.46 0.35
N PRO A 86 0.74 -6.26 0.68
CA PRO A 86 0.30 -5.70 1.95
C PRO A 86 0.47 -6.65 3.15
N GLY A 87 0.82 -7.91 2.88
CA GLY A 87 0.99 -8.94 3.89
C GLY A 87 -0.33 -9.44 4.49
N PRO A 88 -0.25 -10.42 5.40
CA PRO A 88 -1.44 -11.08 5.95
C PRO A 88 -2.17 -10.20 6.96
N TRP A 89 -3.46 -10.50 7.16
CA TRP A 89 -4.35 -9.85 8.12
C TRP A 89 -4.57 -8.36 7.83
N LEU A 90 -4.55 -7.98 6.56
CA LEU A 90 -4.85 -6.63 6.09
C LEU A 90 -6.24 -6.18 6.56
N GLY A 91 -6.32 -4.96 7.11
CA GLY A 91 -7.58 -4.33 7.48
C GLY A 91 -8.31 -5.00 8.65
N ALA A 92 -7.60 -5.71 9.54
CA ALA A 92 -8.19 -6.28 10.76
C ALA A 92 -8.85 -5.17 11.60
N GLY A 93 -10.16 -5.25 11.82
CA GLY A 93 -10.90 -4.24 12.59
C GLY A 93 -10.95 -2.85 11.93
N MET A 94 -10.58 -2.72 10.65
CA MET A 94 -10.72 -1.47 9.89
C MET A 94 -12.20 -1.14 9.71
N THR A 95 -12.60 0.07 10.09
CA THR A 95 -14.00 0.54 10.07
C THR A 95 -14.21 1.78 9.20
N GLY A 96 -13.15 2.40 8.69
CA GLY A 96 -13.24 3.52 7.76
C GLY A 96 -11.92 3.83 7.07
N GLY A 97 -11.96 4.82 6.17
CA GLY A 97 -10.85 5.14 5.26
C GLY A 97 -10.76 4.17 4.07
N VAL A 98 -9.71 4.32 3.27
CA VAL A 98 -9.53 3.57 2.01
C VAL A 98 -8.07 3.18 1.80
N ILE A 99 -7.85 1.97 1.28
CA ILE A 99 -6.55 1.49 0.82
C ILE A 99 -6.62 1.32 -0.69
N TYR A 100 -5.66 1.92 -1.41
CA TYR A 100 -5.43 1.75 -2.83
C TYR A 100 -4.25 0.79 -3.03
N GLN A 101 -4.58 -0.44 -3.37
CA GLN A 101 -3.61 -1.54 -3.47
C GLN A 101 -3.26 -1.78 -4.93
N ARG A 102 -1.97 -1.67 -5.29
CA ARG A 102 -1.51 -2.03 -6.62
C ARG A 102 -1.66 -3.54 -6.85
N ILE A 103 -2.08 -3.92 -8.04
CA ILE A 103 -2.06 -5.30 -8.53
C ILE A 103 -0.95 -5.47 -9.58
N GLN A 104 -0.30 -6.62 -9.55
CA GLN A 104 0.82 -7.01 -10.43
C GLN A 104 0.63 -8.48 -10.82
N PRO A 105 -0.32 -8.78 -11.74
CA PRO A 105 -0.65 -10.15 -12.14
C PRO A 105 0.55 -10.97 -12.64
N GLU A 106 1.53 -10.32 -13.25
CA GLU A 106 2.78 -10.91 -13.74
C GLU A 106 3.63 -11.55 -12.64
N PHE A 107 3.48 -11.09 -11.41
CA PHE A 107 4.11 -11.67 -10.21
C PHE A 107 3.10 -12.42 -9.32
N GLY A 108 1.87 -12.59 -9.78
CA GLY A 108 0.81 -13.28 -9.04
C GLY A 108 0.10 -12.43 -7.98
N LEU A 109 0.48 -11.15 -7.77
CA LEU A 109 -0.21 -10.22 -6.87
C LEU A 109 -1.50 -9.70 -7.52
N THR A 110 -2.46 -10.59 -7.67
CA THR A 110 -3.78 -10.34 -8.25
C THR A 110 -4.78 -9.87 -7.20
N ALA A 111 -5.95 -9.36 -7.61
CA ALA A 111 -7.05 -9.06 -6.69
C ALA A 111 -7.43 -10.27 -5.80
N GLU A 112 -7.38 -11.49 -6.34
CA GLU A 112 -7.60 -12.72 -5.56
C GLU A 112 -6.49 -12.99 -4.54
N ALA A 113 -5.23 -12.66 -4.87
CA ALA A 113 -4.14 -12.73 -3.91
C ALA A 113 -4.31 -11.72 -2.77
N ILE A 114 -4.76 -10.50 -3.09
CA ILE A 114 -5.10 -9.46 -2.11
C ILE A 114 -6.27 -9.90 -1.22
N LYS A 115 -7.31 -10.54 -1.77
CA LYS A 115 -8.41 -11.10 -0.97
C LYS A 115 -7.93 -12.12 0.07
N ARG A 116 -6.96 -12.98 -0.29
CA ARG A 116 -6.34 -13.94 0.67
C ARG A 116 -5.54 -13.26 1.78
N ARG A 117 -5.15 -12.00 1.61
CA ARG A 117 -4.40 -11.20 2.60
C ARG A 117 -5.30 -10.48 3.60
N LEU A 118 -6.60 -10.37 3.32
CA LEU A 118 -7.56 -9.77 4.24
C LEU A 118 -7.65 -10.55 5.56
N ALA A 119 -7.84 -9.84 6.66
CA ALA A 119 -8.10 -10.45 7.96
C ALA A 119 -9.44 -11.21 7.96
N ALA A 120 -9.46 -12.39 8.58
CA ALA A 120 -10.69 -13.15 8.75
C ALA A 120 -11.73 -12.35 9.55
N GLY A 121 -12.97 -12.30 9.06
CA GLY A 121 -14.07 -11.59 9.73
C GLY A 121 -14.02 -10.05 9.62
N THR A 122 -13.11 -9.50 8.81
CA THR A 122 -13.15 -8.07 8.49
C THR A 122 -14.38 -7.70 7.68
N ILE A 123 -14.82 -6.45 7.80
CA ILE A 123 -15.92 -5.86 7.00
C ILE A 123 -15.41 -5.17 5.72
N VAL A 124 -14.09 -5.16 5.50
CA VAL A 124 -13.49 -4.58 4.29
C VAL A 124 -13.58 -5.55 3.12
N GLU A 125 -13.79 -5.01 1.94
CA GLU A 125 -13.88 -5.78 0.69
C GLU A 125 -12.87 -5.24 -0.33
N VAL A 126 -12.31 -6.14 -1.14
CA VAL A 126 -11.56 -5.75 -2.35
C VAL A 126 -12.58 -5.43 -3.45
N GLN A 127 -12.57 -4.18 -3.90
CA GLN A 127 -13.51 -3.61 -4.85
C GLN A 127 -12.75 -3.10 -6.09
N PRO A 128 -13.39 -3.06 -7.27
CA PRO A 128 -12.89 -2.30 -8.41
C PRO A 128 -12.68 -0.83 -8.06
N MET A 129 -11.78 -0.17 -8.78
CA MET A 129 -11.60 1.28 -8.66
C MET A 129 -12.84 2.02 -9.17
N ASP A 130 -13.24 3.07 -8.45
CA ASP A 130 -14.23 4.06 -8.87
C ASP A 130 -13.55 5.38 -9.27
N GLU A 131 -14.31 6.32 -9.83
CA GLU A 131 -13.79 7.62 -10.28
C GLU A 131 -13.10 8.39 -9.15
N TYR A 132 -13.68 8.37 -7.94
CA TYR A 132 -13.06 8.99 -6.76
C TYR A 132 -11.72 8.33 -6.41
N GLY A 133 -11.63 7.01 -6.45
CA GLY A 133 -10.39 6.30 -6.21
C GLY A 133 -9.31 6.60 -7.25
N VAL A 134 -9.69 6.81 -8.52
CA VAL A 134 -8.75 7.20 -9.57
C VAL A 134 -8.12 8.56 -9.26
N GLU A 135 -8.93 9.53 -8.85
CA GLU A 135 -8.44 10.86 -8.51
C GLU A 135 -7.57 10.84 -7.24
N ASP A 136 -7.96 10.08 -6.21
CA ASP A 136 -7.15 9.89 -5.01
C ASP A 136 -5.77 9.29 -5.33
N VAL A 137 -5.71 8.24 -6.16
CA VAL A 137 -4.44 7.63 -6.56
C VAL A 137 -3.60 8.61 -7.38
N ARG A 138 -4.23 9.40 -8.25
CA ARG A 138 -3.51 10.44 -9.03
C ARG A 138 -2.89 11.50 -8.13
N GLU A 139 -3.64 11.98 -7.15
CA GLU A 139 -3.13 12.94 -6.17
C GLU A 139 -1.96 12.37 -5.38
N LEU A 140 -2.15 11.20 -4.76
CA LEU A 140 -1.15 10.59 -3.88
C LEU A 140 0.12 10.18 -4.64
N LEU A 141 -0.01 9.50 -5.78
CA LEU A 141 1.15 9.15 -6.61
C LEU A 141 1.80 10.39 -7.22
N GLY A 142 1.04 11.43 -7.55
CA GLY A 142 1.57 12.72 -7.99
C GLY A 142 2.50 13.33 -6.92
N HIS A 143 2.07 13.33 -5.65
CA HIS A 143 2.93 13.75 -4.55
C HIS A 143 4.18 12.88 -4.41
N TYR A 144 4.05 11.55 -4.56
CA TYR A 144 5.19 10.64 -4.47
C TYR A 144 6.22 10.89 -5.58
N ILE A 145 5.75 10.99 -6.84
CA ILE A 145 6.58 11.31 -8.00
C ILE A 145 7.30 12.64 -7.79
N GLN A 146 6.59 13.69 -7.37
CA GLN A 146 7.17 15.00 -7.14
C GLN A 146 8.29 14.96 -6.09
N VAL A 147 8.12 14.17 -5.02
CA VAL A 147 9.16 13.99 -4.00
C VAL A 147 10.38 13.29 -4.57
N LEU A 148 10.20 12.25 -5.39
CA LEU A 148 11.31 11.53 -6.03
C LEU A 148 12.07 12.42 -7.03
N GLU A 149 11.36 13.16 -7.87
CA GLU A 149 11.95 14.11 -8.83
C GLU A 149 12.78 15.18 -8.11
N ASN A 150 12.22 15.80 -7.06
CA ASN A 150 12.91 16.82 -6.27
C ASN A 150 14.16 16.28 -5.55
N ASN A 151 14.26 14.97 -5.37
CA ASN A 151 15.40 14.30 -4.76
C ASN A 151 16.35 13.65 -5.78
N ASN A 152 16.22 14.01 -7.06
CA ASN A 152 17.00 13.52 -8.21
C ASN A 152 16.93 11.99 -8.40
N GLN A 153 15.76 11.39 -8.20
CA GLN A 153 15.51 9.96 -8.37
C GLN A 153 14.61 9.69 -9.60
N ALA A 154 14.96 10.26 -10.75
CA ALA A 154 14.15 10.15 -11.98
C ALA A 154 13.95 8.70 -12.46
N GLU A 155 14.96 7.84 -12.31
CA GLU A 155 14.83 6.41 -12.67
C GLU A 155 13.76 5.69 -11.82
N ALA A 156 13.55 6.13 -10.57
CA ALA A 156 12.53 5.54 -9.69
C ALA A 156 11.11 5.98 -10.04
N THR A 157 10.92 7.03 -10.85
CA THR A 157 9.59 7.52 -11.24
C THR A 157 9.09 6.90 -12.55
N GLU A 158 9.96 6.34 -13.38
CA GLU A 158 9.58 5.77 -14.69
C GLU A 158 8.46 4.74 -14.57
N ASN A 159 8.54 3.87 -13.56
CA ASN A 159 7.52 2.83 -13.31
C ASN A 159 6.22 3.37 -12.70
N LEU A 160 6.20 4.62 -12.22
CA LEU A 160 5.04 5.23 -11.58
C LEU A 160 4.12 5.97 -12.55
N TYR A 161 4.65 6.53 -13.66
CA TYR A 161 3.81 7.25 -14.62
C TYR A 161 2.74 6.37 -15.30
N PRO A 162 3.01 5.11 -15.69
CA PRO A 162 1.96 4.23 -16.23
C PRO A 162 0.83 4.00 -15.22
N LEU A 163 1.19 3.86 -13.93
CA LEU A 163 0.25 3.69 -12.82
C LEU A 163 -0.64 4.93 -12.66
N LEU A 164 -0.02 6.11 -12.73
CA LEU A 164 -0.71 7.41 -12.67
C LEU A 164 -1.64 7.65 -13.87
N ALA A 165 -1.20 7.22 -15.06
CA ALA A 165 -1.95 7.39 -16.30
C ALA A 165 -3.25 6.58 -16.30
N ASN A 166 -3.21 5.34 -15.79
CA ASN A 166 -4.37 4.46 -15.76
C ASN A 166 -4.54 3.71 -14.41
N PRO A 167 -4.94 4.38 -13.33
CA PRO A 167 -5.13 3.73 -12.03
C PRO A 167 -6.17 2.60 -12.06
N LEU A 168 -7.18 2.70 -12.94
CA LEU A 168 -8.29 1.74 -13.04
C LEU A 168 -7.83 0.30 -13.32
N VAL A 169 -6.74 0.13 -14.08
CA VAL A 169 -6.22 -1.20 -14.44
C VAL A 169 -5.12 -1.69 -13.49
N HIS A 170 -4.50 -0.78 -12.74
CA HIS A 170 -3.34 -1.07 -11.92
C HIS A 170 -3.65 -1.18 -10.42
N PHE A 171 -4.81 -0.72 -9.97
CA PHE A 171 -5.18 -0.72 -8.56
C PHE A 171 -6.52 -1.40 -8.32
N VAL A 172 -6.70 -1.83 -7.08
CA VAL A 172 -8.00 -2.14 -6.49
C VAL A 172 -8.19 -1.28 -5.26
N LYS A 173 -9.46 -1.01 -4.94
CA LYS A 173 -9.88 -0.29 -3.75
C LYS A 173 -10.18 -1.29 -2.64
N ILE A 174 -9.73 -1.04 -1.43
CA ILE A 174 -10.07 -1.84 -0.25
C ILE A 174 -10.66 -0.90 0.81
N ALA A 175 -11.93 -1.12 1.13
CA ALA A 175 -12.66 -0.27 2.07
C ALA A 175 -13.78 -1.08 2.76
N PRO A 176 -14.26 -0.65 3.94
CA PRO A 176 -15.45 -1.21 4.56
C PRO A 176 -16.64 -1.16 3.60
N ARG A 177 -17.42 -2.24 3.56
CA ARG A 177 -18.67 -2.27 2.80
C ARG A 177 -19.61 -1.17 3.30
N LEU A 178 -20.12 -0.34 2.41
CA LEU A 178 -21.20 0.59 2.74
C LEU A 178 -22.41 -0.23 3.22
N LYS A 179 -22.86 0.01 4.46
CA LYS A 179 -24.14 -0.55 4.91
C LYS A 179 -25.24 0.15 4.12
N HIS A 180 -25.88 -0.60 3.23
CA HIS A 180 -27.18 -0.22 2.65
C HIS A 180 -28.26 -0.23 3.73
#